data_AF-A0A4D4LCG2-F1
#
_entry.id   AF-A0A4D4LCG2-F1
#
_cell.length_a   1.000
_cell.length_b   1.000
_cell.length_c   1.000
_cell.angle_alpha   90.00
_cell.angle_beta   90.00
_cell.angle_gamma   90.00
#
_symmetry.space_group_name_H-M   'P 1'
#
loop_
_entity.id
_entity.type
_entity.pdbx_description
1 polymer ?
#
loop_
_entity_poly.entity_id
_entity_poly.type
_entity_poly.pdbx_seq_one_letter_code
_entity_poly.pdbx_strand_id
1 'polypeptide(L)'
;MPRAELRQMRNTSASDGRYGMGLFPVPLACGVTLWGHNGEINGSYALAVTTPDGRHSLAYRLNSTAASGLTAETSLLEAEFCPRRQDTRPPPTAG
;
A
#
# COMPACT_ATOMS: atom_id res chain seq x y z
N MET A 1 -18.16 -6.64 -6.00
CA MET A 1 -18.59 -6.01 -4.74
C MET A 1 -19.33 -4.72 -5.07
N PRO A 2 -20.58 -4.53 -4.62
CA PRO A 2 -21.26 -3.25 -4.80
C PRO A 2 -20.58 -2.14 -4.00
N ARG A 3 -20.76 -0.88 -4.44
CA ARG A 3 -20.05 0.27 -3.86
C ARG A 3 -20.37 0.50 -2.39
N ALA A 4 -21.58 0.12 -1.94
CA ALA A 4 -22.01 0.31 -0.56
C ALA A 4 -21.27 -0.62 0.40
N GLU A 5 -21.21 -1.91 0.10
CA GLU A 5 -20.44 -2.85 0.93
C GLU A 5 -18.95 -2.51 0.95
N LEU A 6 -18.34 -2.11 -0.18
CA LEU A 6 -16.93 -1.71 -0.19
C LEU A 6 -16.67 -0.49 0.72
N ARG A 7 -17.58 0.49 0.77
CA ARG A 7 -17.48 1.62 1.70
C ARG A 7 -17.55 1.15 3.14
N GLN A 8 -18.42 0.20 3.45
CA GLN A 8 -18.52 -0.37 4.79
C GLN A 8 -17.22 -1.12 5.16
N MET A 9 -16.65 -1.89 4.23
CA MET A 9 -15.39 -2.59 4.46
C MET A 9 -14.22 -1.64 4.73
N ARG A 10 -14.22 -0.46 4.09
CA ARG A 10 -13.21 0.59 4.29
C ARG A 10 -13.54 1.57 5.40
N ASN A 11 -14.67 1.42 6.10
CA ASN A 11 -15.00 2.29 7.22
C ASN A 11 -14.16 1.89 8.45
N THR A 12 -13.21 2.75 8.81
CA THR A 12 -12.29 2.55 9.94
C THR A 12 -12.69 3.33 11.21
N SER A 13 -13.86 3.97 11.23
CA SER A 13 -14.27 4.86 12.34
C SER A 13 -14.34 4.16 13.70
N ALA A 14 -14.67 2.87 13.71
CA ALA A 14 -14.73 2.06 14.93
C ALA A 14 -13.34 1.66 15.49
N SER A 15 -12.26 2.04 14.81
CA SER A 15 -10.87 1.64 15.11
C SER A 15 -9.91 2.83 15.13
N ASP A 16 -10.43 4.06 15.28
CA ASP A 16 -9.65 5.29 15.21
C ASP A 16 -8.82 5.41 13.92
N GLY A 17 -9.38 4.98 12.80
CA GLY A 17 -8.73 5.07 11.49
C GLY A 17 -7.86 3.86 11.12
N ARG A 18 -7.69 2.86 12.00
CA ARG A 18 -6.66 1.83 11.83
C ARG A 18 -7.09 0.61 11.02
N TYR A 19 -8.36 0.22 11.06
CA TYR A 19 -8.82 -1.06 10.53
C TYR A 19 -10.34 -1.09 10.24
N GLY A 20 -10.73 -1.58 9.08
CA GLY A 20 -12.13 -1.72 8.63
C GLY A 20 -12.63 -3.16 8.77
N MET A 21 -13.47 -3.62 7.84
CA MET A 21 -13.88 -5.05 7.82
C MET A 21 -12.89 -5.85 6.98
N GLY A 22 -11.82 -6.35 7.63
CA GLY A 22 -10.82 -7.22 7.01
C GLY A 22 -9.75 -6.50 6.18
N LEU A 23 -9.68 -5.17 6.27
CA LEU A 23 -8.75 -4.33 5.51
C LEU A 23 -8.24 -3.18 6.38
N PHE A 24 -6.99 -2.77 6.18
CA PHE A 24 -6.44 -1.54 6.76
C PHE A 24 -5.95 -0.57 5.69
N PRO A 25 -6.02 0.74 5.96
CA PRO A 25 -5.38 1.74 5.12
C PRO A 25 -3.87 1.71 5.32
N VAL A 26 -3.12 1.91 4.24
CA VAL A 26 -1.66 2.08 4.25
C VAL A 26 -1.33 3.44 3.64
N PRO A 27 -1.17 4.50 4.46
CA PRO A 27 -0.79 5.81 3.97
C PRO A 27 0.69 5.85 3.57
N LEU A 28 0.98 6.34 2.37
CA LEU A 28 2.32 6.58 1.87
C LEU A 28 2.69 8.06 1.99
N ALA A 29 3.98 8.38 2.08
CA ALA A 29 4.43 9.78 2.23
C ALA A 29 4.06 10.67 1.03
N CYS A 30 3.84 10.08 -0.15
CA CYS A 30 3.38 10.80 -1.35
C CYS A 30 1.87 11.13 -1.36
N GLY A 31 1.14 10.84 -0.28
CA GLY A 31 -0.29 11.16 -0.13
C GLY A 31 -1.25 10.10 -0.67
N VAL A 32 -0.72 9.05 -1.31
CA VAL A 32 -1.52 7.88 -1.71
C VAL A 32 -1.86 7.06 -0.45
N THR A 33 -3.12 6.64 -0.32
CA THR A 33 -3.53 5.66 0.69
C THR A 33 -3.96 4.37 0.00
N LEU A 34 -3.22 3.31 0.22
CA LEU A 34 -3.57 1.97 -0.26
C LEU A 34 -4.55 1.28 0.70
N TRP A 35 -5.20 0.23 0.23
CA TRP A 35 -6.04 -0.65 1.06
C TRP A 35 -5.57 -2.09 0.92
N GLY A 36 -5.47 -2.81 2.02
CA GLY A 36 -4.99 -4.19 1.97
C GLY A 36 -5.03 -4.91 3.30
N HIS A 37 -4.31 -6.02 3.35
CA HIS A 37 -4.12 -6.80 4.55
C HIS A 37 -2.79 -7.57 4.49
N ASN A 38 -2.21 -7.85 5.65
CA ASN A 38 -1.03 -8.72 5.78
C ASN A 38 -1.38 -10.03 6.51
N GLY A 39 -0.59 -11.07 6.31
CA GLY A 39 -0.73 -12.34 6.99
C GLY A 39 0.63 -12.82 7.47
N GLU A 40 0.67 -13.31 8.69
CA GLU A 40 1.86 -13.91 9.27
C GLU A 40 1.53 -15.30 9.80
N ILE A 41 2.28 -16.28 9.32
CA ILE A 41 2.29 -17.67 9.82
C ILE A 41 3.75 -18.11 9.94
N ASN A 42 4.00 -19.26 10.58
CA ASN A 42 5.36 -19.77 10.81
C ASN A 42 6.24 -19.73 9.55
N GLY A 43 7.29 -18.92 9.58
CA GLY A 43 8.24 -18.74 8.47
C GLY A 43 7.70 -18.03 7.23
N SER A 44 6.56 -17.34 7.32
CA SER A 44 5.93 -16.68 6.17
C SER A 44 5.20 -15.40 6.56
N TYR A 45 5.64 -14.28 5.99
CA TYR A 45 4.89 -13.03 5.97
C TYR A 45 4.38 -12.77 4.54
N ALA A 46 3.15 -12.28 4.41
CA ALA A 46 2.59 -11.86 3.12
C ALA A 46 1.85 -10.54 3.28
N LEU A 47 1.92 -9.68 2.27
CA LEU A 47 1.11 -8.46 2.16
C LEU A 47 0.41 -8.48 0.79
N ALA A 48 -0.84 -8.06 0.77
CA ALA A 48 -1.55 -7.70 -0.47
C ALA A 48 -2.22 -6.33 -0.30
N VAL A 49 -1.94 -5.40 -1.22
CA VAL A 49 -2.46 -4.03 -1.22
C VAL A 49 -2.91 -3.60 -2.61
N THR A 50 -3.83 -2.64 -2.67
CA THR A 50 -4.33 -2.06 -3.92
C THR A 50 -4.66 -0.58 -3.77
N THR A 51 -4.65 0.16 -4.88
CA THR A 51 -5.12 1.54 -4.95
C THR A 51 -6.62 1.66 -4.62
N PRO A 52 -7.11 2.84 -4.20
CA PRO A 52 -8.53 3.02 -3.88
C PRO A 52 -9.50 2.60 -5.00
N ASP A 53 -9.10 2.77 -6.26
CA ASP A 53 -9.86 2.39 -7.45
C ASP A 53 -9.69 0.92 -7.87
N GLY A 54 -8.79 0.18 -7.22
CA GLY A 54 -8.52 -1.24 -7.47
C GLY A 54 -7.73 -1.53 -8.75
N ARG A 55 -7.20 -0.50 -9.43
CA ARG A 55 -6.54 -0.68 -10.75
C ARG A 55 -5.08 -1.09 -10.66
N HIS A 56 -4.42 -0.83 -9.54
CA HIS A 56 -3.01 -1.13 -9.35
C HIS A 56 -2.84 -1.85 -8.01
N SER A 57 -2.28 -3.05 -8.05
CA SER A 57 -2.18 -3.94 -6.90
C SER A 57 -0.78 -4.54 -6.81
N LEU A 58 -0.33 -4.78 -5.59
CA LEU A 58 0.90 -5.49 -5.29
C LEU A 58 0.60 -6.57 -4.25
N ALA A 59 1.15 -7.75 -4.46
CA ALA A 59 1.22 -8.79 -3.45
C ALA A 59 2.64 -9.35 -3.40
N TYR A 60 3.16 -9.53 -2.19
CA TYR A 60 4.48 -10.13 -2.00
C TYR A 60 4.50 -11.04 -0.76
N ARG A 61 5.45 -11.97 -0.74
CA ARG A 61 5.66 -12.91 0.36
C ARG A 61 7.13 -13.03 0.70
N LEU A 62 7.42 -13.16 1.99
CA LEU A 62 8.75 -13.38 2.53
C LEU A 62 8.80 -14.74 3.23
N ASN A 63 9.86 -15.52 2.97
CA ASN A 63 10.12 -16.81 3.63
C ASN A 63 10.74 -16.62 5.02
N SER A 64 10.20 -15.69 5.81
CA SER A 64 10.63 -15.39 7.17
C SER A 64 9.51 -14.67 7.91
N THR A 65 9.45 -14.83 9.24
CA THR A 65 8.59 -14.05 10.15
C THR A 65 9.37 -12.99 10.91
N ALA A 66 10.70 -12.91 10.74
CA ALA A 66 11.44 -11.79 11.28
C ALA A 66 10.87 -10.53 10.62
N ALA A 67 10.18 -9.70 11.41
CA ALA A 67 9.49 -8.49 10.98
C ALA A 67 10.36 -7.80 9.94
N SER A 68 9.98 -7.99 8.68
CA SER A 68 10.81 -7.59 7.57
C SER A 68 10.78 -6.08 7.64
N GLY A 69 11.89 -5.49 8.09
CA GLY A 69 11.87 -4.21 8.79
C GLY A 69 10.95 -3.22 8.10
N LEU A 70 10.03 -2.61 8.85
CA LEU A 70 8.95 -1.73 8.35
C LEU A 70 9.44 -0.75 7.26
N THR A 71 10.71 -0.34 7.34
CA THR A 71 11.42 0.47 6.34
C THR A 71 11.47 -0.13 4.93
N ALA A 72 11.78 -1.43 4.79
CA ALA A 72 11.89 -2.09 3.49
C ALA A 72 10.52 -2.27 2.82
N GLU A 73 9.49 -2.64 3.59
CA GLU A 73 8.11 -2.67 3.10
C GLU A 73 7.67 -1.28 2.65
N THR A 74 7.89 -0.25 3.49
CA THR A 74 7.54 1.13 3.14
C THR A 74 8.24 1.56 1.85
N SER A 75 9.54 1.29 1.71
CA SER A 75 10.32 1.64 0.52
C SER A 75 9.83 0.93 -0.74
N LEU A 76 9.44 -0.34 -0.64
CA LEU A 76 8.86 -1.10 -1.73
C LEU A 76 7.51 -0.51 -2.17
N LEU A 77 6.63 -0.20 -1.22
CA LEU A 77 5.33 0.38 -1.51
C LEU A 77 5.45 1.78 -2.11
N GLU A 78 6.34 2.61 -1.60
CA GLU A 78 6.58 3.95 -2.17
C GLU A 78 7.16 3.87 -3.57
N ALA A 79 8.12 2.97 -3.82
CA ALA A 79 8.69 2.79 -5.16
C ALA A 79 7.67 2.31 -6.20
N GLU A 80 6.70 1.49 -5.78
CA GLU A 80 5.67 0.94 -6.66
C GLU A 80 4.52 1.93 -6.90
N PHE A 81 4.03 2.60 -5.85
CA PHE A 81 2.77 3.34 -5.90
C PHE A 81 2.90 4.86 -5.90
N CYS A 82 4.05 5.41 -5.49
CA CYS A 82 4.26 6.84 -5.62
C CYS A 82 4.68 7.20 -7.04
N PRO A 83 4.34 8.42 -7.51
CA PRO A 83 4.90 8.92 -8.76
C PRO A 83 6.42 8.84 -8.68
N ARG A 84 7.05 8.23 -9.68
CA ARG A 84 8.50 8.38 -9.84
C ARG A 84 8.77 9.87 -9.88
N ARG A 85 9.74 10.34 -9.07
CA ARG A 85 10.31 11.67 -9.30
C ARG A 85 10.66 11.68 -10.78
N GLN A 86 9.89 12.41 -11.57
CA GLN A 86 10.34 12.74 -12.90
C GLN A 86 11.63 13.48 -12.64
N ASP A 87 12.74 12.91 -13.09
CA ASP A 87 13.98 13.62 -13.23
C ASP A 87 13.62 15.02 -13.70
N THR A 88 13.86 16.01 -12.84
CA THR A 88 13.86 17.41 -13.21
C THR A 88 15.06 17.60 -14.15
N ARG A 89 15.05 16.95 -15.31
CA ARG A 89 16.01 17.20 -16.38
C ARG A 89 15.50 18.48 -17.04
N PRO A 90 16.22 19.61 -16.91
CA PRO A 90 15.87 20.80 -17.66
C PRO A 90 15.85 20.44 -19.16
N PRO A 91 14.94 21.02 -19.96
CA PRO A 91 14.91 20.78 -21.39
C PRO A 91 16.27 21.12 -22.01
N PRO A 92 16.76 20.38 -23.02
CA PRO A 92 18.00 20.73 -23.70
C PRO A 92 17.84 22.12 -24.30
N THR A 93 18.74 23.04 -23.93
CA THR A 93 18.82 24.37 -24.53
C THR A 93 19.14 24.22 -26.00
N ALA A 94 18.25 24.72 -26.87
CA ALA A 94 18.54 24.86 -28.28
C ALA A 94 19.71 25.84 -28.45
N GLY A 95 20.78 25.38 -29.10
CA GLY A 95 21.89 26.19 -29.60
C GLY A 95 21.94 26.10 -31.12
#